data_AF-A0A8T6WD54-F1
#
_entry.id   AF-A0A8T6WD54-F1
#
_cell.length_a   1.000
_cell.length_b   1.000
_cell.length_c   1.000
_cell.angle_alpha   90.00
_cell.angle_beta   90.00
_cell.angle_gamma   90.00
#
_symmetry.space_group_name_H-M   'P 1'
#
loop_
_entity.id
_entity.type
_entity.pdbx_description
1 polymer ?
#
loop_
_entity_poly.entity_id
_entity_poly.type
_entity_poly.pdbx_seq_one_letter_code
_entity_poly.pdbx_strand_id
1 'polypeptide(L)'
;YQKKLPALFGKAVNDEKQVLVTSHSSYFPLALSTLLGEKVYTLEGQTTRGRKEYEIKLDIEDIKVYHVKRNSEGYSTVEELEIDENGLKEGIPSFIKVERELLDRFISFEEE
;
A
#
# COMPACT_ATOMS: atom_id res chain seq x y z
N TYR A 1 13.53 2.30 -5.72
CA TYR A 1 13.53 1.58 -4.44
C TYR A 1 12.13 1.26 -3.94
N GLN A 2 11.21 2.23 -3.80
CA GLN A 2 9.87 1.99 -3.24
C GLN A 2 9.04 0.91 -3.98
N LYS A 3 9.22 0.71 -5.29
CA LYS A 3 8.52 -0.33 -6.07
C LYS A 3 8.75 -1.78 -5.59
N LYS A 4 9.88 -2.08 -4.92
CA LYS A 4 10.18 -3.43 -4.42
C LYS A 4 9.73 -3.65 -2.97
N LEU A 5 9.29 -2.60 -2.29
CA LEU A 5 8.90 -2.66 -0.88
C LEU A 5 7.68 -3.57 -0.65
N PRO A 6 6.62 -3.54 -1.49
CA PRO A 6 5.53 -4.51 -1.39
C PRO A 6 6.06 -5.94 -1.46
N ALA A 7 6.90 -6.26 -2.45
CA ALA A 7 7.44 -7.62 -2.60
C ALA A 7 8.23 -8.08 -1.37
N LEU A 8 9.03 -7.20 -0.75
CA LEU A 8 9.74 -7.54 0.49
C LEU A 8 8.78 -7.78 1.67
N PHE A 9 7.73 -6.97 1.77
CA PHE A 9 6.67 -7.17 2.76
C PHE A 9 5.96 -8.52 2.55
N GLY A 10 5.50 -8.78 1.33
CA GLY A 10 4.84 -10.04 0.98
C GLY A 10 5.72 -11.25 1.26
N LYS A 11 7.01 -11.18 0.88
CA LYS A 11 7.96 -12.25 1.17
C LYS A 11 8.12 -12.52 2.67
N ALA A 12 8.08 -11.48 3.50
CA ALA A 12 8.17 -11.64 4.95
C ALA A 12 6.90 -12.30 5.52
N VAL A 13 5.73 -11.90 5.02
CA VAL A 13 4.44 -12.53 5.38
C VAL A 13 4.41 -14.00 4.96
N ASN A 14 4.81 -14.33 3.72
CA ASN A 14 4.93 -15.72 3.26
C ASN A 14 5.98 -16.54 4.04
N ASP A 15 6.94 -15.90 4.71
CA ASP A 15 7.86 -16.55 5.66
C ASP A 15 7.26 -16.70 7.08
N GLU A 16 5.94 -16.54 7.22
CA GLU A 16 5.20 -16.62 8.48
C GLU A 16 5.63 -15.57 9.52
N LYS A 17 6.15 -14.42 9.05
CA LYS A 17 6.55 -13.32 9.95
C LYS A 17 5.42 -12.33 10.13
N GLN A 18 5.27 -11.87 11.37
CA GLN A 18 4.44 -10.71 11.69
C GLN A 18 5.22 -9.43 11.43
N VAL A 19 4.70 -8.56 10.56
CA VAL A 19 5.35 -7.31 10.15
C VAL A 19 4.40 -6.13 10.34
N LEU A 20 4.87 -5.09 11.04
CA LEU A 20 4.18 -3.80 11.14
C LEU A 20 4.94 -2.75 10.33
N VAL A 21 4.23 -2.04 9.45
CA VAL A 21 4.79 -0.96 8.64
C VAL A 21 4.03 0.32 8.90
N THR A 22 4.73 1.37 9.31
CA THR A 22 4.20 2.73 9.41
C THR A 22 4.80 3.60 8.32
N SER A 23 3.97 4.30 7.55
CA SER A 23 4.43 5.12 6.43
C SER A 23 3.57 6.36 6.27
N HIS A 24 4.19 7.46 5.84
CA HIS A 24 3.51 8.68 5.37
C HIS A 24 3.29 8.68 3.86
N SER A 25 3.56 7.56 3.17
CA SER A 25 3.42 7.44 1.72
C SER A 25 2.20 6.59 1.36
N SER A 26 1.36 7.11 0.47
CA SER A 26 0.25 6.37 -0.13
C SER A 26 0.70 5.27 -1.09
N TYR A 27 1.92 5.38 -1.64
CA TYR A 27 2.43 4.42 -2.63
C TYR A 27 2.52 2.99 -2.10
N PHE A 28 2.87 2.80 -0.83
CA PHE A 28 3.03 1.44 -0.30
C PHE A 28 1.68 0.71 -0.19
N PRO A 29 0.65 1.25 0.50
CA PRO A 29 -0.68 0.63 0.52
C PRO A 29 -1.28 0.43 -0.89
N LEU A 30 -1.12 1.42 -1.77
CA LEU A 30 -1.65 1.34 -3.15
C LEU A 30 -0.97 0.24 -3.98
N ALA A 31 0.32 -0.01 -3.75
CA ALA A 31 1.08 -1.02 -4.49
C ALA A 31 0.88 -2.45 -3.95
N LEU A 32 0.15 -2.66 -2.85
CA LEU A 32 -0.17 -4.00 -2.35
C LEU A 32 -1.00 -4.81 -3.35
N SER A 33 -1.82 -4.14 -4.16
CA SER A 33 -2.56 -4.75 -5.27
C SER A 33 -1.69 -5.56 -6.24
N THR A 34 -0.40 -5.24 -6.35
CA THR A 34 0.54 -5.98 -7.20
C THR A 34 0.86 -7.39 -6.71
N LEU A 35 0.51 -7.71 -5.45
CA LEU A 35 0.74 -8.99 -4.79
C LEU A 35 -0.56 -9.72 -4.42
N LEU A 36 -1.71 -9.10 -4.69
CA LEU A 36 -3.03 -9.61 -4.38
C LEU A 36 -3.68 -10.23 -5.63
N GLY A 37 -4.73 -11.01 -5.41
CA GLY A 37 -5.51 -11.65 -6.47
C GLY A 37 -4.84 -12.89 -7.07
N GLU A 38 -5.12 -13.18 -8.34
CA GLU A 38 -4.62 -14.40 -9.00
C GLU A 38 -3.15 -14.34 -9.40
N LYS A 39 -2.55 -13.15 -9.44
CA LYS A 39 -1.19 -12.95 -9.95
C LYS A 39 -0.14 -13.30 -8.90
N VAL A 40 0.79 -14.16 -9.27
CA VAL A 40 2.00 -14.45 -8.47
C VAL A 40 3.09 -13.46 -8.86
N TYR A 41 3.69 -12.80 -7.87
CA TYR A 41 4.83 -11.92 -8.08
C TYR A 41 6.13 -12.70 -7.94
N THR A 42 6.94 -12.73 -8.99
CA THR A 42 8.26 -13.37 -8.97
C THR A 42 9.34 -12.36 -8.59
N LEU A 43 10.00 -12.59 -7.46
CA LEU A 43 11.17 -11.83 -7.02
C LEU A 43 12.44 -12.64 -7.28
N GLU A 44 13.24 -12.20 -8.24
CA GLU A 44 14.56 -12.77 -8.52
C GLU A 44 15.72 -11.86 -8.10
N GLY A 45 16.83 -12.46 -7.71
CA GLY A 45 18.04 -11.73 -7.36
C GLY A 45 19.27 -12.58 -7.07
N GLN A 46 20.44 -11.96 -7.18
CA GLN A 46 21.71 -12.59 -6.78
C GLN A 46 21.90 -12.44 -5.27
N THR A 47 22.24 -13.55 -4.60
CA THR A 47 22.62 -13.58 -3.18
C THR A 47 24.06 -14.04 -3.03
N THR A 48 24.62 -13.95 -1.82
CA THR A 48 25.93 -14.55 -1.49
C THR A 48 25.97 -16.07 -1.67
N ARG A 49 24.81 -16.71 -1.79
CA ARG A 49 24.64 -18.16 -2.02
C ARG A 49 24.22 -18.51 -3.45
N GLY A 50 24.27 -17.55 -4.38
CA GLY A 50 23.84 -17.73 -5.77
C GLY A 50 22.53 -17.02 -6.11
N ARG A 51 22.06 -17.20 -7.35
CA ARG A 51 20.79 -16.65 -7.83
C ARG A 51 19.64 -17.35 -7.11
N LYS A 52 18.67 -16.58 -6.65
CA LYS A 52 17.44 -17.06 -6.03
C LYS A 52 16.23 -16.42 -6.68
N GLU A 53 15.14 -17.16 -6.63
CA GLU A 53 13.83 -16.77 -7.11
C GLU A 53 12.81 -17.12 -6.03
N TYR A 54 11.87 -16.22 -5.81
CA TYR A 54 10.80 -16.38 -4.84
C TYR A 54 9.47 -16.02 -5.50
N GLU A 55 8.49 -16.90 -5.34
CA GLU A 55 7.10 -16.60 -5.65
C GLU A 55 6.45 -15.97 -4.42
N ILE A 56 5.76 -14.87 -4.63
CA ILE A 56 5.16 -14.05 -3.57
C ILE A 56 3.70 -13.82 -3.96
N LYS A 57 2.82 -14.16 -3.02
CA LYS A 57 1.39 -13.94 -3.12
C LYS A 57 0.85 -13.66 -1.72
N LEU A 58 0.02 -12.63 -1.61
CA LEU A 58 -0.66 -12.30 -0.37
C LEU A 58 -2.14 -12.67 -0.48
N ASP A 59 -2.68 -13.21 0.60
CA ASP A 59 -4.12 -13.33 0.78
C ASP A 59 -4.65 -12.09 1.50
N ILE A 60 -5.93 -11.77 1.27
CA ILE A 60 -6.56 -10.55 1.81
C ILE A 60 -6.58 -10.60 3.34
N GLU A 61 -6.75 -11.80 3.88
CA GLU A 61 -6.81 -12.11 5.30
C GLU A 61 -5.48 -11.88 6.03
N ASP A 62 -4.36 -11.89 5.31
CA ASP A 62 -3.02 -11.67 5.87
C ASP A 62 -2.73 -10.19 6.13
N ILE A 63 -3.56 -9.28 5.61
CA ILE A 63 -3.28 -7.85 5.59
C ILE A 63 -4.38 -7.06 6.28
N LYS A 64 -3.96 -6.12 7.13
CA LYS A 64 -4.82 -5.05 7.65
C LYS A 64 -4.17 -3.70 7.41
N VAL A 65 -4.94 -2.77 6.86
CA VAL A 65 -4.47 -1.41 6.57
C VAL A 65 -5.27 -0.42 7.42
N TYR A 66 -4.56 0.48 8.09
CA TYR A 66 -5.16 1.48 8.95
C TYR A 66 -4.72 2.89 8.54
N HIS A 67 -5.68 3.80 8.45
CA HIS A 67 -5.44 5.23 8.31
C HIS A 67 -5.42 5.87 9.69
N VAL A 68 -4.26 6.40 10.07
CA VAL A 68 -4.06 7.08 11.36
C VAL A 68 -4.12 8.60 11.12
N LYS A 69 -5.02 9.29 11.84
CA LYS A 69 -5.22 10.73 11.74
C LYS A 69 -5.34 11.37 13.12
N ARG A 70 -5.01 12.66 13.24
CA ARG A 70 -5.32 13.44 14.45
C ARG A 70 -6.73 14.02 14.36
N ASN A 71 -7.49 13.94 15.45
CA ASN A 71 -8.76 14.63 15.57
C ASN A 71 -8.56 16.12 15.94
N SER A 72 -9.65 16.88 16.01
CA SER A 72 -9.64 18.31 16.37
C SER A 72 -9.11 18.62 17.77
N GLU A 73 -9.11 17.63 18.66
CA GLU A 73 -8.60 17.73 20.03
C GLU A 73 -7.12 17.34 20.14
N GLY A 74 -6.50 16.89 19.04
CA GLY A 74 -5.09 16.50 18.97
C GLY A 74 -4.79 15.03 19.25
N TYR A 75 -5.81 14.21 19.53
CA TYR A 75 -5.67 12.76 19.76
C TYR A 75 -5.52 11.98 18.46
N SER A 76 -4.76 10.87 18.51
CA SER A 76 -4.66 9.91 17.41
C SER A 76 -5.93 9.07 17.34
N THR A 77 -6.51 9.01 16.14
CA THR A 77 -7.64 8.17 15.78
C THR A 77 -7.23 7.25 14.65
N VAL A 78 -7.82 6.06 14.61
CA VAL A 78 -7.48 5.01 13.65
C VAL A 78 -8.75 4.56 12.95
N GLU A 79 -8.65 4.37 11.64
CA GLU A 79 -9.73 3.93 10.76
C GLU A 79 -9.21 2.78 9.91
N GLU A 80 -9.85 1.60 9.97
CA GLU A 80 -9.49 0.47 9.10
C GLU A 80 -9.94 0.79 7.67
N LEU A 81 -9.05 0.57 6.70
CA LEU A 81 -9.36 0.71 5.28
C LEU A 81 -9.68 -0.68 4.72
N GLU A 82 -10.77 -0.78 3.97
CA GLU A 82 -11.14 -2.02 3.29
C GLU A 82 -10.20 -2.33 2.12
N ILE A 83 -9.86 -3.61 1.99
CA ILE A 83 -9.00 -4.15 0.94
C ILE A 83 -9.68 -5.36 0.30
N ASP A 84 -9.53 -5.51 -1.02
CA ASP A 84 -9.95 -6.67 -1.78
C ASP A 84 -8.82 -7.16 -2.71
N GLU A 85 -9.13 -8.09 -3.61
CA GLU A 85 -8.17 -8.67 -4.57
C GLU A 85 -7.50 -7.64 -5.49
N ASN A 86 -8.11 -6.46 -5.68
CA ASN A 86 -7.59 -5.36 -6.47
C ASN A 86 -6.84 -4.31 -5.62
N GLY A 87 -6.72 -4.52 -4.31
CA GLY A 87 -6.09 -3.60 -3.37
C GLY A 87 -7.11 -2.80 -2.57
N LEU A 88 -6.78 -1.56 -2.21
CA LEU A 88 -7.68 -0.72 -1.41
C LEU A 88 -8.97 -0.42 -2.20
N LYS A 89 -10.12 -0.66 -1.59
CA LYS A 89 -11.43 -0.38 -2.21
C LYS A 89 -11.67 1.11 -2.44
N GLU A 90 -11.18 1.92 -1.52
CA GLU A 90 -11.20 3.38 -1.61
C GLU A 90 -9.79 3.92 -1.38
N GLY A 91 -9.48 5.09 -1.97
CA GLY A 91 -8.21 5.74 -1.73
C GLY A 91 -8.09 6.24 -0.27
N ILE A 92 -6.86 6.52 0.15
CA ILE A 92 -6.60 6.96 1.52
C ILE A 92 -7.23 8.35 1.73
N PRO A 93 -8.15 8.54 2.70
CA PRO A 93 -8.99 9.75 2.78
C PRO A 93 -8.21 11.07 2.80
N SER A 94 -7.10 11.11 3.54
CA SER A 94 -6.25 12.30 3.64
C SER A 94 -5.57 12.65 2.31
N PHE A 95 -5.20 11.64 1.51
CA PHE A 95 -4.60 11.84 0.19
C PHE A 95 -5.65 12.26 -0.84
N ILE A 96 -6.82 11.61 -0.88
CA ILE A 96 -7.91 11.98 -1.80
C ILE A 96 -8.29 13.45 -1.60
N LYS A 97 -8.40 13.90 -0.35
CA LYS A 97 -8.72 15.29 -0.03
C LYS A 97 -7.72 16.26 -0.67
N VAL A 98 -6.42 16.01 -0.48
CA VAL A 98 -5.37 16.88 -1.02
C VAL A 98 -5.34 16.81 -2.55
N GLU A 99 -5.49 15.64 -3.15
CA GLU A 99 -5.52 15.49 -4.61
C GLU A 99 -6.68 16.26 -5.23
N ARG A 100 -7.89 16.20 -4.64
CA ARG A 100 -9.04 16.99 -5.09
C ARG A 100 -8.77 18.49 -5.00
N GLU A 101 -8.29 18.97 -3.84
CA GLU A 101 -7.97 20.39 -3.65
C GLU A 101 -6.91 20.90 -4.65
N LEU A 102 -5.98 20.06 -5.07
CA LEU A 102 -5.00 20.39 -6.09
C LEU A 102 -5.62 20.38 -7.49
N LEU A 103 -6.37 19.34 -7.85
CA LEU A 103 -7.00 19.21 -9.17
C LEU A 103 -8.04 20.30 -9.44
N ASP A 104 -8.85 20.64 -8.43
CA ASP A 104 -9.84 21.71 -8.53
C ASP A 104 -9.18 23.04 -8.92
N ARG A 105 -7.98 23.33 -8.40
CA ARG A 105 -7.20 24.52 -8.77
C ARG A 105 -6.71 24.52 -10.20
N PHE A 106 -6.50 23.35 -10.82
CA PHE A 106 -6.06 23.26 -12.22
C PHE A 106 -7.24 23.31 -13.18
N ILE A 107 -8.36 22.64 -12.84
CA ILE A 107 -9.56 22.57 -13.68
C ILE A 107 -10.30 23.92 -13.69
N SER A 108 -10.22 24.71 -12.61
CA SER A 108 -10.83 26.04 -12.55
C SER A 108 -10.19 27.12 -13.46
N PHE A 109 -9.23 26.77 -14.32
CA PHE A 109 -8.59 27.68 -15.28
C PHE A 109 -9.09 27.53 -16.73
N GLU A 110 -10.10 26.71 -17.01
CA GLU A 110 -10.67 26.54 -18.38
C GLU A 110 -12.07 27.14 -18.58
N GLU A 111 -12.41 28.23 -17.87
CA GLU A 111 -13.58 29.07 -18.19
C GLU A 111 -13.19 30.54 -18.34
N GLU A 112 -12.57 30.90 -19.48
CA GLU A 112 -12.57 32.27 -20.05
C GLU A 112 -12.85 32.22 -21.57
#